data_AF-A0A1D8GGE2-F1
#
_entry.id   AF-A0A1D8GGE2-F1
#
_cell.length_a   1.000
_cell.length_b   1.000
_cell.length_c   1.000
_cell.angle_alpha   90.00
_cell.angle_beta   90.00
_cell.angle_gamma   90.00
#
_symmetry.space_group_name_H-M   'P 1'
#
loop_
_entity.id
_entity.type
_entity.pdbx_description
1 polymer ?
#
loop_
_entity_poly.entity_id
_entity_poly.type
_entity_poly.pdbx_seq_one_letter_code
_entity_poly.pdbx_strand_id
1 'polypeptide(L)'
;MTPSGTKETYQYSKRGEVTKLTNKKSDGTLIDEYTYTYDDNGNQLTKTENRGTTTYTYDSVNRLKEVQEPGGIKTTFEYDKAGNRTAQIEVLAGAVKLTNYSYNNKNQLERETLQEAGKTIEKTYHYDANGNLVSKAEHQIQALSDKDLETVALSLAGEGSTDALTLYQYNEYNQLIKTITGNQTIAYGYNIEGYRDAKHMITQNKTGSISEETLLFIYDGSKVILETDITGNIKAENTYGLNLIARKADNEKAYYLYNAHGDVTALTDPAGKILGTYQ
;
A
#
# COMPACT_ATOMS: atom_id res chain seq x y z
N MET A 1 21.21 -15.83 3.10
CA MET A 1 20.48 -17.12 3.05
C MET A 1 19.48 -17.10 4.18
N THR A 2 18.20 -17.35 3.92
CA THR A 2 17.17 -17.42 4.97
C THR A 2 17.32 -18.74 5.74
N PRO A 3 16.78 -18.86 6.97
CA PRO A 3 16.81 -20.11 7.74
C PRO A 3 16.15 -21.32 7.05
N SER A 4 15.27 -21.13 6.07
CA SER A 4 14.70 -22.20 5.23
C SER A 4 15.65 -22.65 4.11
N GLY A 5 16.78 -21.98 3.94
CA GLY A 5 17.73 -22.16 2.85
C GLY A 5 17.37 -21.41 1.56
N THR A 6 16.21 -20.72 1.50
CA THR A 6 15.87 -19.82 0.40
C THR A 6 16.96 -18.75 0.23
N LYS A 7 17.29 -18.43 -1.01
CA LYS A 7 18.38 -17.52 -1.36
C LYS A 7 17.87 -16.43 -2.28
N GLU A 8 18.22 -15.20 -1.92
CA GLU A 8 18.14 -14.06 -2.82
C GLU A 8 19.54 -13.79 -3.36
N THR A 9 19.65 -13.52 -4.65
CA THR A 9 20.93 -13.11 -5.27
C THR A 9 20.72 -11.90 -6.15
N TYR A 10 21.63 -10.94 -6.01
CA TYR A 10 21.59 -9.66 -6.69
C TYR A 10 22.76 -9.57 -7.67
N GLN A 11 22.50 -9.02 -8.85
CA GLN A 11 23.53 -8.53 -9.76
C GLN A 11 23.39 -7.04 -9.90
N TYR A 12 24.52 -6.35 -10.05
CA TYR A 12 24.56 -4.89 -10.07
C TYR A 12 25.22 -4.38 -11.35
N SER A 13 24.78 -3.22 -11.82
CA SER A 13 25.45 -2.44 -12.85
C SER A 13 26.78 -1.89 -12.29
N LYS A 14 27.63 -1.34 -13.16
CA LYS A 14 28.85 -0.62 -12.73
C LYS A 14 28.53 0.63 -11.89
N ARG A 15 27.31 1.15 -11.99
CA ARG A 15 26.81 2.30 -11.21
C ARG A 15 26.17 1.87 -9.87
N GLY A 16 26.09 0.57 -9.60
CA GLY A 16 25.53 0.02 -8.36
C GLY A 16 24.02 -0.22 -8.38
N GLU A 17 23.37 -0.07 -9.53
CA GLU A 17 21.94 -0.34 -9.69
C GLU A 17 21.68 -1.84 -9.80
N VAL A 18 20.61 -2.37 -9.20
CA VAL A 18 20.27 -3.80 -9.30
C VAL A 18 19.79 -4.13 -10.71
N THR A 19 20.56 -4.90 -11.48
CA THR A 19 20.17 -5.32 -12.83
C THR A 19 19.46 -6.66 -12.85
N LYS A 20 19.65 -7.48 -11.82
CA LYS A 20 18.99 -8.78 -11.69
C LYS A 20 18.80 -9.17 -10.22
N LEU A 21 17.64 -9.72 -9.91
CA LEU A 21 17.33 -10.36 -8.64
C LEU A 21 16.77 -11.75 -8.90
N THR A 22 17.30 -12.78 -8.23
CA THR A 22 16.67 -14.11 -8.26
C THR A 22 16.39 -14.60 -6.85
N ASN A 23 15.17 -15.11 -6.68
CA ASN A 23 14.68 -15.76 -5.49
C ASN A 23 14.65 -17.26 -5.77
N LYS A 24 15.39 -18.05 -4.99
CA LYS A 24 15.53 -19.49 -5.18
C LYS A 24 15.26 -20.25 -3.90
N LYS A 25 14.67 -21.44 -4.01
CA LYS A 25 14.56 -22.40 -2.90
C LYS A 25 15.94 -22.85 -2.43
N SER A 26 15.96 -23.55 -1.30
CA SER A 26 17.17 -24.13 -0.71
C SER A 26 17.89 -25.13 -1.63
N ASP A 27 17.13 -25.86 -2.44
CA ASP A 27 17.63 -26.78 -3.47
C ASP A 27 18.11 -26.09 -4.76
N GLY A 28 17.99 -24.76 -4.85
CA GLY A 28 18.38 -23.96 -6.01
C GLY A 28 17.28 -23.75 -7.07
N THR A 29 16.11 -24.35 -6.90
CA THR A 29 14.95 -24.14 -7.78
C THR A 29 14.56 -22.66 -7.81
N LEU A 30 14.39 -22.10 -9.01
CA LEU A 30 13.93 -20.71 -9.17
C LEU A 30 12.49 -20.56 -8.67
N ILE A 31 12.28 -19.60 -7.77
CA ILE A 31 10.95 -19.15 -7.35
C ILE A 31 10.54 -17.98 -8.23
N ASP A 32 11.41 -16.97 -8.33
CA ASP A 32 11.17 -15.80 -9.17
C ASP A 32 12.46 -15.14 -9.64
N GLU A 33 12.38 -14.45 -10.76
CA GLU A 33 13.49 -13.71 -11.36
C GLU A 33 13.00 -12.34 -11.85
N TYR A 34 13.77 -11.32 -11.53
CA TYR A 34 13.56 -9.96 -12.00
C TYR A 34 14.80 -9.50 -12.74
N THR A 35 14.63 -8.86 -13.89
CA THR A 35 15.69 -8.14 -14.57
C THR A 35 15.27 -6.70 -14.82
N TYR A 36 16.22 -5.78 -14.67
CA TYR A 36 15.99 -4.35 -14.74
C TYR A 36 16.97 -3.70 -15.71
N THR A 37 16.51 -2.66 -16.38
CA THR A 37 17.37 -1.77 -17.16
C THR A 37 17.12 -0.34 -16.74
N TYR A 38 18.11 0.53 -16.97
CA TYR A 38 18.11 1.91 -16.52
C TYR A 38 18.59 2.83 -17.62
N ASP A 39 18.11 4.08 -17.62
CA ASP A 39 18.69 5.15 -18.44
C ASP A 39 19.97 5.70 -17.79
N ASP A 40 20.55 6.74 -18.38
CA ASP A 40 21.78 7.35 -17.86
C ASP A 40 21.59 8.22 -16.62
N ASN A 41 20.34 8.60 -16.32
CA ASN A 41 19.97 9.30 -15.10
C ASN A 41 19.64 8.33 -13.95
N GLY A 42 19.69 7.01 -14.21
CA GLY A 42 19.36 5.96 -13.25
C GLY A 42 17.86 5.70 -13.13
N ASN A 43 17.04 6.21 -14.05
CA ASN A 43 15.62 5.89 -14.08
C ASN A 43 15.42 4.49 -14.67
N GLN A 44 14.58 3.67 -14.04
CA GLN A 44 14.31 2.31 -14.50
C GLN A 44 13.53 2.33 -15.82
N LEU A 45 14.09 1.80 -16.90
CA LEU A 45 13.42 1.70 -18.21
C LEU A 45 12.57 0.45 -18.35
N THR A 46 13.03 -0.67 -17.79
CA THR A 46 12.29 -1.93 -17.84
C THR A 46 12.37 -2.69 -16.53
N LYS A 47 11.30 -3.44 -16.24
CA LYS A 47 11.25 -4.52 -15.26
C LYS A 47 10.70 -5.74 -15.98
N THR A 48 11.47 -6.81 -16.08
CA THR A 48 11.00 -8.09 -16.62
C THR A 48 10.94 -9.11 -15.52
N GLU A 49 9.79 -9.74 -15.38
CA GLU A 49 9.53 -10.85 -14.46
C GLU A 49 8.82 -11.99 -15.22
N ASN A 50 8.47 -13.07 -14.52
CA ASN A 50 7.81 -14.23 -15.13
C ASN A 50 6.51 -13.91 -15.90
N ARG A 51 5.86 -12.78 -15.58
CA ARG A 51 4.62 -12.31 -16.22
C ARG A 51 4.87 -11.48 -17.48
N GLY A 52 6.11 -11.12 -17.77
CA GLY A 52 6.52 -10.33 -18.91
C GLY A 52 7.26 -9.05 -18.51
N THR A 53 7.36 -8.13 -19.46
CA THR A 53 8.12 -6.88 -19.31
C THR A 53 7.19 -5.70 -19.13
N THR A 54 7.38 -4.97 -18.03
CA THR A 54 6.86 -3.62 -17.84
C THR A 54 7.89 -2.62 -18.31
N THR A 55 7.48 -1.66 -19.14
CA THR A 55 8.34 -0.56 -19.60
C THR A 55 7.89 0.78 -19.01
N TYR A 56 8.85 1.63 -18.70
CA TYR A 56 8.64 2.94 -18.11
C TYR A 56 9.25 4.00 -19.01
N THR A 57 8.54 5.11 -19.20
CA THR A 57 9.09 6.29 -19.89
C THR A 57 9.01 7.51 -19.01
N TYR A 58 9.93 8.45 -19.24
CA TYR A 58 10.08 9.64 -18.43
C TYR A 58 9.96 10.89 -19.29
N ASP A 59 9.49 11.98 -18.69
CA ASP A 59 9.51 13.29 -19.34
C ASP A 59 10.92 13.92 -19.29
N SER A 60 11.06 15.11 -19.89
CA SER A 60 12.36 15.80 -19.99
C SER A 60 12.94 16.25 -18.64
N VAL A 61 12.18 16.17 -17.55
CA VAL A 61 12.63 16.51 -16.19
C VAL A 61 12.64 15.27 -15.28
N ASN A 62 12.76 14.07 -15.87
CA ASN A 62 12.89 12.78 -15.18
C ASN A 62 11.67 12.37 -14.32
N ARG A 63 10.46 12.82 -14.68
CA ARG A 63 9.22 12.34 -14.02
C ARG A 63 8.61 11.21 -14.83
N LEU A 64 8.04 10.21 -14.15
CA LEU A 64 7.40 9.06 -14.79
C LEU A 64 6.22 9.53 -15.64
N LYS A 65 6.29 9.30 -16.95
CA LYS A 65 5.28 9.75 -17.91
C LYS A 65 4.32 8.63 -18.28
N GLU A 66 4.83 7.42 -18.45
CA GLU A 66 4.05 6.28 -18.90
C GLU A 66 4.60 4.98 -18.33
N VAL A 67 3.69 4.05 -18.03
CA VAL A 67 3.96 2.65 -17.70
C VAL A 67 3.17 1.79 -18.68
N GLN A 68 3.83 0.85 -19.33
CA GLN A 68 3.20 -0.17 -20.16
C GLN A 68 3.45 -1.53 -19.54
N GLU A 69 2.39 -2.20 -19.11
CA GLU A 69 2.46 -3.52 -18.50
C GLU A 69 2.29 -4.63 -19.55
N PRO A 70 2.82 -5.84 -19.30
CA PRO A 70 2.71 -6.97 -20.23
C PRO A 70 1.26 -7.44 -20.42
N GLY A 71 0.36 -7.12 -19.49
CA GLY A 71 -1.08 -7.38 -19.59
C GLY A 71 -1.82 -6.44 -20.56
N GLY A 72 -1.12 -5.52 -21.22
CA GLY A 72 -1.71 -4.54 -22.15
C GLY A 72 -2.25 -3.28 -21.46
N ILE A 73 -2.19 -3.21 -20.13
CA ILE A 73 -2.51 -2.01 -19.37
C ILE A 73 -1.46 -0.93 -19.68
N LYS A 74 -1.93 0.23 -20.12
CA LYS A 74 -1.12 1.42 -20.33
C LYS A 74 -1.57 2.51 -19.36
N THR A 75 -0.65 3.00 -18.55
CA THR A 75 -0.90 4.06 -17.58
C THR A 75 -0.10 5.29 -17.94
N THR A 76 -0.73 6.43 -18.12
CA THR A 76 -0.07 7.74 -18.36
C THR A 76 -0.32 8.70 -17.22
N PHE A 77 0.65 9.59 -16.97
CA PHE A 77 0.59 10.57 -15.89
C PHE A 77 0.73 12.00 -16.40
N GLU A 78 -0.03 12.89 -15.79
CA GLU A 78 0.06 14.33 -16.02
C GLU A 78 0.46 15.04 -14.74
N TYR A 79 1.14 16.18 -14.87
CA TYR A 79 1.70 16.92 -13.76
C TYR A 79 1.47 18.42 -13.90
N ASP A 80 1.27 19.10 -12.79
CA ASP A 80 1.32 20.55 -12.72
C ASP A 80 2.77 21.08 -12.76
N LYS A 81 2.91 22.40 -12.68
CA LYS A 81 4.22 23.09 -12.67
C LYS A 81 5.01 22.89 -11.39
N ALA A 82 4.35 22.58 -10.27
CA ALA A 82 5.00 22.26 -9.01
C ALA A 82 5.49 20.81 -8.97
N GLY A 83 5.08 19.99 -9.94
CA GLY A 83 5.43 18.57 -10.04
C GLY A 83 4.42 17.65 -9.37
N ASN A 84 3.27 18.16 -8.93
CA ASN A 84 2.20 17.32 -8.41
C ASN A 84 1.49 16.60 -9.56
N ARG A 85 1.16 15.33 -9.39
CA ARG A 85 0.45 14.54 -10.40
C ARG A 85 -1.01 14.99 -10.46
N THR A 86 -1.47 15.54 -11.57
CA THR A 86 -2.86 16.00 -11.73
C THR A 86 -3.79 14.94 -12.30
N ALA A 87 -3.25 13.99 -13.07
CA ALA A 87 -4.02 12.88 -13.62
C ALA A 87 -3.21 11.58 -13.69
N GLN A 88 -3.94 10.46 -13.57
CA GLN A 88 -3.50 9.12 -13.91
C GLN A 88 -4.57 8.52 -14.83
N ILE A 89 -4.17 8.09 -16.02
CA ILE A 89 -5.07 7.51 -17.02
C ILE A 89 -4.60 6.10 -17.30
N GLU A 90 -5.41 5.12 -16.90
CA GLU A 90 -5.16 3.71 -17.15
C GLU A 90 -6.08 3.23 -18.28
N VAL A 91 -5.51 2.59 -19.30
CA VAL A 91 -6.22 2.08 -20.47
C VAL A 91 -5.93 0.61 -20.65
N LEU A 92 -6.99 -0.21 -20.69
CA LEU A 92 -6.92 -1.64 -21.01
C LEU A 92 -7.94 -1.97 -22.08
N ALA A 93 -7.48 -2.43 -23.24
CA ALA A 93 -8.35 -2.81 -24.37
C ALA A 93 -9.42 -1.75 -24.72
N GLY A 94 -9.08 -0.47 -24.59
CA GLY A 94 -9.97 0.67 -24.84
C GLY A 94 -10.86 1.09 -23.67
N ALA A 95 -10.97 0.28 -22.61
CA ALA A 95 -11.57 0.72 -21.35
C ALA A 95 -10.65 1.72 -20.66
N VAL A 96 -11.22 2.83 -20.18
CA VAL A 96 -10.48 3.92 -19.54
C VAL A 96 -10.87 4.03 -18.07
N LYS A 97 -9.86 4.12 -17.23
CA LYS A 97 -9.96 4.47 -15.82
C LYS A 97 -9.16 5.75 -15.60
N LEU A 98 -9.85 6.82 -15.23
CA LEU A 98 -9.28 8.15 -15.05
C LEU A 98 -9.30 8.52 -13.57
N THR A 99 -8.14 8.86 -13.01
CA THR A 99 -8.03 9.43 -11.67
C THR A 99 -7.49 10.84 -11.77
N ASN A 100 -8.27 11.82 -11.34
CA ASN A 100 -7.83 13.21 -11.21
C ASN A 100 -7.45 13.53 -9.77
N TYR A 101 -6.47 14.41 -9.60
CA TYR A 101 -5.99 14.85 -8.29
C TYR A 101 -6.01 16.37 -8.21
N SER A 102 -6.51 16.92 -7.10
CA SER A 102 -6.37 18.34 -6.78
C SER A 102 -5.59 18.52 -5.49
N TYR A 103 -4.89 19.65 -5.40
CA TYR A 103 -3.99 19.97 -4.30
C TYR A 103 -4.36 21.31 -3.71
N ASN A 104 -4.20 21.44 -2.40
CA ASN A 104 -4.32 22.73 -1.74
C ASN A 104 -3.08 23.62 -2.03
N ASN A 105 -3.09 24.86 -1.53
CA ASN A 105 -2.00 25.81 -1.73
C ASN A 105 -0.64 25.42 -1.09
N LYS A 106 -0.62 24.38 -0.26
CA LYS A 106 0.60 23.78 0.32
C LYS A 106 1.06 22.53 -0.44
N ASN A 107 0.52 22.28 -1.64
CA ASN A 107 0.78 21.08 -2.45
C ASN A 107 0.39 19.76 -1.75
N GLN A 108 -0.59 19.80 -0.83
CA GLN A 108 -1.11 18.58 -0.20
C GLN A 108 -2.36 18.11 -0.97
N LEU A 109 -2.45 16.80 -1.22
CA LEU A 109 -3.56 16.20 -1.96
C LEU A 109 -4.89 16.49 -1.24
N GLU A 110 -5.78 17.26 -1.84
CA GLU A 110 -7.08 17.63 -1.26
C GLU A 110 -8.20 16.72 -1.76
N ARG A 111 -8.12 16.29 -3.03
CA ARG A 111 -9.13 15.43 -3.65
C ARG A 111 -8.52 14.47 -4.65
N GLU A 112 -9.08 13.26 -4.68
CA GLU A 112 -8.88 12.25 -5.70
C GLU A 112 -10.25 11.89 -6.29
N THR A 113 -10.43 11.98 -7.60
CA THR A 113 -11.67 11.59 -8.28
C THR A 113 -11.36 10.50 -9.29
N LEU A 114 -11.74 9.27 -8.97
CA LEU A 114 -11.64 8.10 -9.85
C LEU A 114 -12.93 7.96 -10.65
N GLN A 115 -12.81 7.82 -11.97
CA GLN A 115 -13.91 7.51 -12.88
C GLN A 115 -13.59 6.24 -13.64
N GLU A 116 -14.48 5.24 -13.54
CA GLU A 116 -14.33 3.94 -14.18
C GLU A 116 -15.71 3.34 -14.47
N ALA A 117 -15.96 2.95 -15.71
CA ALA A 117 -17.20 2.26 -16.11
C ALA A 117 -18.50 2.91 -15.60
N GLY A 118 -18.59 4.25 -15.65
CA GLY A 118 -19.77 5.02 -15.20
C GLY A 118 -19.91 5.17 -13.69
N LYS A 119 -18.93 4.68 -12.90
CA LYS A 119 -18.82 4.92 -11.47
C LYS A 119 -17.82 6.04 -11.22
N THR A 120 -18.15 6.90 -10.26
CA THR A 120 -17.23 7.91 -9.73
C THR A 120 -16.98 7.61 -8.26
N ILE A 121 -15.72 7.52 -7.86
CA ILE A 121 -15.32 7.49 -6.46
C ILE A 121 -14.55 8.78 -6.19
N GLU A 122 -15.08 9.62 -5.31
CA GLU A 122 -14.38 10.81 -4.82
C GLU A 122 -13.82 10.52 -3.44
N LYS A 123 -12.54 10.83 -3.23
CA LYS A 123 -11.91 10.86 -1.92
C LYS A 123 -11.49 12.28 -1.61
N THR A 124 -11.80 12.75 -0.41
CA THR A 124 -11.35 14.05 0.10
C THR A 124 -10.46 13.88 1.30
N TYR A 125 -9.48 14.77 1.42
CA TYR A 125 -8.45 14.73 2.44
C TYR A 125 -8.35 16.09 3.12
N HIS A 126 -8.37 16.10 4.45
CA HIS A 126 -8.23 17.33 5.24
C HIS A 126 -7.03 17.24 6.16
N TYR A 127 -6.29 18.34 6.28
CA TYR A 127 -5.07 18.42 7.06
C TYR A 127 -5.18 19.46 8.16
N ASP A 128 -4.48 19.25 9.26
CA ASP A 128 -4.25 20.29 10.26
C ASP A 128 -3.18 21.29 9.79
N ALA A 129 -2.88 22.28 10.64
CA ALA A 129 -1.90 23.33 10.33
C ALA A 129 -0.47 22.80 10.14
N ASN A 130 -0.13 21.69 10.81
CA ASN A 130 1.17 21.02 10.74
C ASN A 130 1.28 20.09 9.51
N GLY A 131 0.17 19.86 8.82
CA GLY A 131 0.09 19.04 7.63
C GLY A 131 -0.20 17.57 7.91
N ASN A 132 -0.65 17.22 9.12
CA ASN A 132 -1.12 15.87 9.42
C ASN A 132 -2.52 15.68 8.85
N LEU A 133 -2.79 14.52 8.22
CA LEU A 133 -4.11 14.18 7.69
C LEU A 133 -5.09 13.95 8.84
N VAL A 134 -6.09 14.80 9.05
CA VAL A 134 -7.07 14.68 10.13
C VAL A 134 -8.34 13.92 9.73
N SER A 135 -8.68 13.93 8.46
CA SER A 135 -9.79 13.13 7.94
C SER A 135 -9.60 12.75 6.49
N LYS A 136 -10.14 11.58 6.16
CA LYS A 136 -10.31 11.10 4.80
C LYS A 136 -11.77 10.67 4.63
N ALA A 137 -12.47 11.23 3.66
CA ALA A 137 -13.79 10.75 3.28
C ALA A 137 -13.72 10.10 1.90
N GLU A 138 -14.51 9.06 1.69
CA GLU A 138 -14.73 8.43 0.39
C GLU A 138 -16.23 8.42 0.11
N HIS A 139 -16.59 8.89 -1.08
CA HIS A 139 -17.94 9.02 -1.57
C HIS A 139 -18.05 8.31 -2.92
N GLN A 140 -18.96 7.36 -3.03
CA GLN A 140 -19.23 6.67 -4.29
C GLN A 140 -20.51 7.21 -4.92
N ILE A 141 -20.39 7.65 -6.17
CA ILE A 141 -21.51 8.06 -7.03
C ILE A 141 -21.61 7.03 -8.15
N GLN A 142 -22.77 6.39 -8.25
CA GLN A 142 -23.09 5.50 -9.37
C GLN A 142 -24.17 6.14 -10.23
N ALA A 143 -23.96 6.18 -11.55
CA ALA A 143 -25.03 6.56 -12.47
C ALA A 143 -26.20 5.57 -12.34
N LEU A 144 -27.41 6.09 -12.12
CA LEU A 144 -28.64 5.30 -12.08
C LEU A 144 -28.99 4.79 -13.48
N SER A 145 -29.58 3.60 -13.59
CA SER A 145 -30.09 3.10 -14.87
C SER A 145 -31.42 3.76 -15.25
N ASP A 146 -31.80 3.72 -16.53
CA ASP A 146 -33.09 4.28 -17.00
C ASP A 146 -34.30 3.65 -16.28
N LYS A 147 -34.18 2.39 -15.84
CA LYS A 147 -35.21 1.68 -15.05
C LYS A 147 -35.30 2.18 -13.61
N ASP A 148 -34.18 2.65 -13.05
CA ASP A 148 -34.16 3.20 -11.69
C ASP A 148 -34.81 4.59 -11.66
N LEU A 149 -34.69 5.35 -12.76
CA LEU A 149 -35.31 6.67 -12.95
C LEU A 149 -36.86 6.67 -12.94
N GLU A 150 -37.50 5.56 -13.33
CA GLU A 150 -38.97 5.42 -13.31
C GLU A 150 -39.58 5.35 -11.89
N THR A 151 -38.73 5.11 -10.87
CA THR A 151 -39.15 5.00 -9.45
C THR A 151 -38.60 6.10 -8.54
N VAL A 152 -37.91 7.11 -9.09
CA VAL A 152 -37.30 8.19 -8.29
C VAL A 152 -38.38 9.16 -7.83
N ALA A 153 -38.85 8.99 -6.60
CA ALA A 153 -39.47 10.08 -5.86
C ALA A 153 -38.36 11.07 -5.42
N LEU A 154 -38.64 12.37 -5.47
CA LEU A 154 -37.75 13.40 -4.93
C LEU A 154 -37.76 13.32 -3.39
N SER A 155 -37.06 12.32 -2.85
CA SER A 155 -36.82 12.13 -1.44
C SER A 155 -35.77 13.15 -0.99
N LEU A 156 -36.11 13.95 0.03
CA LEU A 156 -35.19 14.80 0.79
C LEU A 156 -34.31 13.93 1.70
N ALA A 157 -33.55 13.02 1.12
CA ALA A 157 -32.42 12.32 1.72
C ALA A 157 -31.69 11.60 0.58
N GLY A 158 -30.40 11.85 0.44
CA GLY A 158 -29.55 11.20 -0.56
C GLY A 158 -29.52 9.68 -0.34
N GLU A 159 -30.33 8.95 -1.09
CA GLU A 159 -30.24 7.51 -1.23
C GLU A 159 -29.34 7.19 -2.43
N GLY A 160 -28.32 6.35 -2.22
CA GLY A 160 -27.33 5.95 -3.23
C GLY A 160 -25.87 6.28 -2.87
N SER A 161 -25.64 7.06 -1.81
CA SER A 161 -24.31 7.36 -1.28
C SER A 161 -23.96 6.44 -0.11
N THR A 162 -22.77 5.85 -0.13
CA THR A 162 -22.15 5.21 1.05
C THR A 162 -20.90 5.99 1.42
N ASP A 163 -21.04 6.99 2.27
CA ASP A 163 -19.90 7.77 2.74
C ASP A 163 -19.09 6.94 3.75
N ALA A 164 -17.83 6.67 3.42
CA ALA A 164 -16.87 6.10 4.35
C ALA A 164 -15.97 7.22 4.88
N LEU A 165 -16.07 7.51 6.18
CA LEU A 165 -15.24 8.51 6.86
C LEU A 165 -14.23 7.83 7.77
N THR A 166 -12.96 8.21 7.61
CA THR A 166 -11.89 7.90 8.56
C THR A 166 -11.42 9.19 9.23
N LEU A 167 -11.32 9.17 10.57
CA LEU A 167 -10.78 10.26 11.38
C LEU A 167 -9.45 9.85 11.98
N TYR A 168 -8.52 10.81 12.03
CA TYR A 168 -7.18 10.65 12.58
C TYR A 168 -6.96 11.68 13.70
N GLN A 169 -6.27 11.28 14.77
CA GLN A 169 -5.87 12.19 15.84
C GLN A 169 -4.38 12.04 16.10
N TYR A 170 -3.72 13.17 16.36
CA TYR A 170 -2.29 13.27 16.59
C TYR A 170 -2.01 13.94 17.93
N ASN A 171 -0.89 13.58 18.55
CA ASN A 171 -0.39 14.29 19.73
C ASN A 171 0.46 15.51 19.35
N GLU A 172 0.99 16.21 20.34
CA GLU A 172 1.85 17.39 20.17
C GLU A 172 3.18 17.12 19.42
N TYR A 173 3.59 15.85 19.32
CA TYR A 173 4.79 15.41 18.58
C TYR A 173 4.46 14.97 17.14
N ASN A 174 3.26 15.25 16.64
CA ASN A 174 2.75 14.81 15.33
C ASN A 174 2.72 13.28 15.15
N GLN A 175 2.58 12.52 16.25
CA GLN A 175 2.42 11.06 16.18
C GLN A 175 0.93 10.69 16.12
N LEU A 176 0.55 9.78 15.23
CA LEU A 176 -0.82 9.28 15.10
C LEU A 176 -1.21 8.48 16.34
N ILE A 177 -2.10 9.00 17.18
CA ILE A 177 -2.54 8.35 18.43
C ILE A 177 -3.89 7.66 18.31
N LYS A 178 -4.70 7.99 17.30
CA LYS A 178 -6.02 7.39 17.12
C LYS A 178 -6.48 7.39 15.67
N THR A 179 -7.11 6.31 15.25
CA THR A 179 -7.90 6.21 14.01
C THR A 179 -9.30 5.71 14.31
N ILE A 180 -10.31 6.31 13.68
CA ILE A 180 -11.70 5.87 13.75
C ILE A 180 -12.19 5.63 12.32
N THR A 181 -12.60 4.41 12.01
CA THR A 181 -13.17 4.03 10.70
C THR A 181 -14.43 3.21 10.92
N GLY A 182 -15.58 3.77 10.58
CA GLY A 182 -16.87 3.14 10.84
C GLY A 182 -17.04 2.78 12.32
N ASN A 183 -17.12 1.49 12.62
CA ASN A 183 -17.29 0.94 13.97
C ASN A 183 -15.98 0.52 14.66
N GLN A 184 -14.83 0.76 14.03
CA GLN A 184 -13.52 0.42 14.56
C GLN A 184 -12.80 1.68 15.05
N THR A 185 -12.30 1.61 16.27
CA THR A 185 -11.35 2.59 16.83
C THR A 185 -10.02 1.88 17.10
N ILE A 186 -8.92 2.46 16.64
CA ILE A 186 -7.58 1.98 16.98
C ILE A 186 -6.84 3.12 17.66
N ALA A 187 -6.27 2.87 18.83
CA ALA A 187 -5.40 3.78 19.56
C ALA A 187 -3.96 3.27 19.52
N TYR A 188 -3.00 4.20 19.50
CA TYR A 188 -1.58 3.89 19.41
C TYR A 188 -0.81 4.51 20.58
N GLY A 189 0.04 3.69 21.21
CA GLY A 189 1.03 4.13 22.20
C GLY A 189 2.40 4.31 21.55
N TYR A 190 3.22 5.19 22.13
CA TYR A 190 4.59 5.43 21.71
C TYR A 190 5.51 5.46 22.92
N ASN A 191 6.69 4.85 22.77
CA ASN A 191 7.75 4.92 23.76
C ASN A 191 8.46 6.29 23.71
N ILE A 192 9.41 6.51 24.62
CA ILE A 192 10.16 7.78 24.72
C ILE A 192 11.05 8.07 23.49
N GLU A 193 11.40 7.05 22.72
CA GLU A 193 12.17 7.16 21.47
C GLU A 193 11.27 7.46 20.26
N GLY A 194 9.95 7.49 20.47
CA GLY A 194 8.95 7.76 19.46
C GLY A 194 8.54 6.54 18.63
N TYR A 195 8.97 5.32 19.00
CA TYR A 195 8.51 4.09 18.38
C TYR A 195 7.13 3.69 18.91
N ARG A 196 6.27 3.21 18.01
CA ARG A 196 4.95 2.71 18.39
C ARG A 196 5.11 1.43 19.21
N ASP A 197 4.78 1.46 20.50
CA ASP A 197 4.94 0.34 21.42
C ASP A 197 3.63 -0.35 21.78
N ALA A 198 2.48 0.25 21.43
CA ALA A 198 1.17 -0.36 21.62
C ALA A 198 0.19 -0.05 20.47
N LYS A 199 -0.69 -1.01 20.20
CA LYS A 199 -1.88 -0.86 19.34
C LYS A 199 -3.08 -1.46 20.08
N HIS A 200 -4.03 -0.63 20.45
CA HIS A 200 -5.28 -1.03 21.10
C HIS A 200 -6.43 -0.90 20.10
N MET A 201 -7.09 -2.01 19.79
CA MET A 201 -8.14 -2.11 18.79
C MET A 201 -9.48 -2.33 19.50
N ILE A 202 -10.45 -1.47 19.23
CA ILE A 202 -11.81 -1.54 19.74
C ILE A 202 -12.73 -1.68 18.52
N THR A 203 -13.51 -2.75 18.47
CA THR A 203 -14.54 -2.95 17.44
C THR A 203 -15.90 -3.05 18.11
N GLN A 204 -16.84 -2.21 17.70
CA GLN A 204 -18.23 -2.31 18.14
C GLN A 204 -19.05 -3.02 17.06
N ASN A 205 -19.70 -4.14 17.38
CA ASN A 205 -20.58 -4.80 16.41
C ASN A 205 -21.90 -4.02 16.24
N LYS A 206 -22.71 -4.40 15.24
CA LYS A 206 -24.00 -3.75 14.95
C LYS A 206 -25.01 -3.81 16.11
N THR A 207 -24.84 -4.74 17.06
CA THR A 207 -25.71 -4.90 18.23
C THR A 207 -25.17 -4.17 19.47
N GLY A 208 -24.09 -3.40 19.33
CA GLY A 208 -23.47 -2.59 20.39
C GLY A 208 -22.46 -3.32 21.28
N SER A 209 -22.22 -4.62 21.06
CA SER A 209 -21.18 -5.36 21.79
C SER A 209 -19.80 -4.90 21.36
N ILE A 210 -18.89 -4.78 22.33
CA ILE A 210 -17.53 -4.29 22.13
C ILE A 210 -16.57 -5.46 22.24
N SER A 211 -15.63 -5.56 21.29
CA SER A 211 -14.45 -6.43 21.38
C SER A 211 -13.19 -5.59 21.39
N GLU A 212 -12.28 -5.89 22.32
CA GLU A 212 -11.03 -5.17 22.50
C GLU A 212 -9.83 -6.12 22.40
N GLU A 213 -8.77 -5.67 21.75
CA GLU A 213 -7.48 -6.37 21.69
C GLU A 213 -6.34 -5.36 21.77
N THR A 214 -5.32 -5.67 22.56
CA THR A 214 -4.10 -4.85 22.64
C THR A 214 -2.90 -5.69 22.24
N LEU A 215 -2.15 -5.18 21.27
CA LEU A 215 -0.83 -5.68 20.89
C LEU A 215 0.24 -4.70 21.41
N LEU A 216 1.29 -5.25 22.01
CA LEU A 216 2.49 -4.55 22.41
C LEU A 216 3.64 -4.89 21.46
N PHE A 217 4.48 -3.93 21.12
CA PHE A 217 5.59 -4.08 20.18
C PHE A 217 6.93 -3.99 20.90
N ILE A 218 7.77 -5.01 20.76
CA ILE A 218 9.11 -5.06 21.35
C ILE A 218 10.13 -4.91 20.23
N TYR A 219 11.08 -3.99 20.42
CA TYR A 219 12.05 -3.58 19.40
C TYR A 219 13.46 -4.08 19.69
N ASP A 220 14.19 -4.34 18.61
CA ASP A 220 15.66 -4.35 18.57
C ASP A 220 16.09 -3.24 17.59
N GLY A 221 16.67 -2.17 18.14
CA GLY A 221 16.85 -0.92 17.40
C GLY A 221 15.51 -0.39 16.88
N SER A 222 15.40 -0.20 15.55
CA SER A 222 14.17 0.27 14.89
C SER A 222 13.24 -0.85 14.40
N LYS A 223 13.54 -2.12 14.71
CA LYS A 223 12.82 -3.28 14.17
C LYS A 223 11.96 -3.93 15.24
N VAL A 224 10.66 -4.08 14.98
CA VAL A 224 9.75 -4.85 15.84
C VAL A 224 10.09 -6.33 15.75
N ILE A 225 10.73 -6.88 16.77
CA ILE A 225 11.13 -8.29 16.81
C ILE A 225 10.04 -9.18 17.41
N LEU A 226 9.20 -8.65 18.30
CA LEU A 226 8.08 -9.38 18.90
C LEU A 226 6.82 -8.52 18.95
N GLU A 227 5.70 -9.18 18.79
CA GLU A 227 4.38 -8.68 19.16
C GLU A 227 3.85 -9.55 20.30
N THR A 228 3.37 -8.93 21.37
CA THR A 228 2.78 -9.66 22.51
C THR A 228 1.38 -9.14 22.83
N ASP A 229 0.58 -9.94 23.50
CA ASP A 229 -0.56 -9.40 24.25
C ASP A 229 -0.08 -8.69 25.53
N ILE A 230 -1.03 -8.10 26.28
CA ILE A 230 -0.74 -7.39 27.53
C ILE A 230 -0.25 -8.28 28.67
N THR A 231 -0.40 -9.60 28.55
CA THR A 231 0.10 -10.58 29.53
C THR A 231 1.50 -11.09 29.19
N GLY A 232 2.03 -10.67 28.04
CA GLY A 232 3.36 -11.07 27.55
C GLY A 232 3.34 -12.34 26.70
N ASN A 233 2.17 -12.89 26.34
CA ASN A 233 2.14 -14.00 25.40
C ASN A 233 2.53 -13.51 24.02
N ILE A 234 3.47 -14.21 23.39
CA ILE A 234 3.94 -13.87 22.04
C ILE A 234 2.83 -14.17 21.02
N LYS A 235 2.43 -13.12 20.31
CA LYS A 235 1.46 -13.16 19.19
C LYS A 235 2.18 -13.27 17.85
N ALA A 236 3.35 -12.65 17.72
CA ALA A 236 4.21 -12.84 16.57
C ALA A 236 5.70 -12.64 16.88
N GLU A 237 6.55 -13.31 16.12
CA GLU A 237 8.01 -13.20 16.13
C GLU A 237 8.50 -12.83 14.73
N ASN A 238 9.32 -11.79 14.62
CA ASN A 238 9.89 -11.33 13.36
C ASN A 238 11.41 -11.53 13.35
N THR A 239 11.93 -12.09 12.27
CA THR A 239 13.37 -12.25 12.03
C THR A 239 13.79 -11.33 10.90
N TYR A 240 14.82 -10.50 11.11
CA TYR A 240 15.30 -9.53 10.12
C TYR A 240 16.71 -9.81 9.64
N GLY A 241 16.98 -9.44 8.39
CA GLY A 241 18.31 -9.14 7.86
C GLY A 241 18.36 -7.65 7.52
N LEU A 242 18.64 -7.31 6.27
CA LEU A 242 18.35 -5.95 5.76
C LEU A 242 16.84 -5.69 5.80
N ASN A 243 16.04 -6.57 5.19
CA ASN A 243 14.57 -6.58 5.22
C ASN A 243 14.01 -7.63 6.21
N LEU A 244 12.68 -7.68 6.39
CA LEU A 244 12.00 -8.72 7.15
C LEU A 244 12.19 -10.07 6.45
N ILE A 245 12.86 -11.01 7.09
CA ILE A 245 13.15 -12.32 6.47
C ILE A 245 12.00 -13.29 6.73
N ALA A 246 11.49 -13.31 7.96
CA ALA A 246 10.46 -14.24 8.37
C ALA A 246 9.58 -13.66 9.45
N ARG A 247 8.31 -14.08 9.43
CA ARG A 247 7.36 -13.83 10.51
C ARG A 247 6.77 -15.17 10.94
N LYS A 248 6.70 -15.39 12.25
CA LYS A 248 5.94 -16.48 12.85
C LYS A 248 4.79 -15.89 13.65
N ALA A 249 3.55 -16.20 13.29
CA ALA A 249 2.35 -15.76 13.99
C ALA A 249 1.30 -16.87 13.97
N ASP A 250 0.56 -17.05 15.06
CA ASP A 250 -0.48 -18.10 15.19
C ASP A 250 -0.01 -19.52 14.78
N ASN A 251 1.25 -19.86 15.14
CA ASN A 251 1.97 -21.09 14.77
C ASN A 251 2.29 -21.28 13.28
N GLU A 252 1.97 -20.31 12.43
CA GLU A 252 2.38 -20.29 11.03
C GLU A 252 3.66 -19.50 10.85
N LYS A 253 4.58 -19.99 10.00
CA LYS A 253 5.82 -19.28 9.66
C LYS A 253 5.84 -18.98 8.17
N ALA A 254 5.99 -17.71 7.83
CA ALA A 254 6.15 -17.23 6.46
C ALA A 254 7.53 -16.59 6.29
N TYR A 255 8.11 -16.77 5.11
CA TYR A 255 9.30 -16.08 4.64
C TYR A 255 8.91 -15.08 3.56
N TYR A 256 9.54 -13.91 3.57
CA TYR A 256 9.23 -12.80 2.68
C TYR A 256 10.27 -12.75 1.57
N LEU A 257 9.79 -12.72 0.33
CA LEU A 257 10.62 -12.57 -0.87
C LEU A 257 10.42 -11.17 -1.42
N TYR A 258 11.49 -10.56 -1.88
CA TYR A 258 11.48 -9.17 -2.30
C TYR A 258 11.73 -8.99 -3.80
N ASN A 259 11.32 -7.83 -4.34
CA ASN A 259 11.87 -7.27 -5.57
C ASN A 259 13.11 -6.39 -5.26
N ALA A 260 13.72 -5.79 -6.28
CA ALA A 260 14.89 -4.92 -6.10
C ALA A 260 14.58 -3.59 -5.38
N HIS A 261 13.31 -3.18 -5.32
CA HIS A 261 12.85 -1.98 -4.61
C HIS A 261 12.55 -2.26 -3.13
N GLY A 262 12.61 -3.53 -2.70
CA GLY A 262 12.30 -3.92 -1.32
C GLY A 262 10.82 -4.17 -1.06
N ASP A 263 10.00 -4.28 -2.11
CA ASP A 263 8.60 -4.70 -1.97
C ASP A 263 8.52 -6.21 -1.84
N VAL A 264 7.63 -6.68 -0.98
CA VAL A 264 7.33 -8.12 -0.86
C VAL A 264 6.63 -8.57 -2.14
N THR A 265 7.17 -9.55 -2.84
CA THR A 265 6.59 -10.11 -4.06
C THR A 265 5.93 -11.46 -3.83
N ALA A 266 6.38 -12.19 -2.81
CA ALA A 266 5.77 -13.44 -2.42
C ALA A 266 6.07 -13.80 -0.96
N LEU A 267 5.21 -14.65 -0.41
CA LEU A 267 5.41 -15.33 0.85
C LEU A 267 5.58 -16.82 0.61
N THR A 268 6.48 -17.47 1.34
CA THR A 268 6.61 -18.93 1.32
C THR A 268 6.57 -19.54 2.71
N ASP A 269 6.06 -20.77 2.83
CA ASP A 269 6.18 -21.56 4.04
C ASP A 269 7.62 -22.12 4.22
N PRO A 270 7.92 -22.85 5.32
CA PRO A 270 9.24 -23.45 5.50
C PRO A 270 9.62 -24.53 4.49
N ALA A 271 8.65 -25.13 3.79
CA ALA A 271 8.89 -26.07 2.70
C ALA A 271 9.13 -25.37 1.35
N GLY A 272 9.08 -24.04 1.31
CA GLY A 272 9.23 -23.24 0.09
C GLY A 272 8.00 -23.28 -0.81
N LYS A 273 6.83 -23.67 -0.29
CA LYS A 273 5.54 -23.52 -1.00
C LYS A 273 5.10 -22.06 -0.90
N ILE A 274 4.61 -21.50 -2.00
CA ILE A 274 4.08 -20.14 -2.04
C ILE A 274 2.77 -20.08 -1.24
N LEU A 275 2.74 -19.19 -0.25
CA LEU A 275 1.56 -18.85 0.57
C LEU A 275 0.74 -17.71 -0.07
N GLY A 276 1.42 -16.80 -0.77
CA GLY A 276 0.80 -15.69 -1.50
C GLY A 276 1.80 -14.99 -2.40
N THR A 277 1.31 -14.29 -3.42
CA THR A 277 2.09 -13.42 -4.30
C THR A 277 1.47 -12.04 -4.34
N TYR A 278 2.30 -11.00 -4.40
CA TYR A 278 1.91 -9.60 -4.33
C TYR A 278 2.48 -8.87 -5.55
N GLN A 279 1.74 -7.87 -6.03
CA GLN A 279 2.10 -7.03 -7.17
C GLN A 279 2.22 -5.59 -6.72
#